data_AF-A0A7C5SX47-F1
#
_entry.id   AF-A0A7C5SX47-F1
#
_cell.length_a   1.000
_cell.length_b   1.000
_cell.length_c   1.000
_cell.angle_alpha   90.00
_cell.angle_beta   90.00
_cell.angle_gamma   90.00
#
_symmetry.space_group_name_H-M   'P 1'
#
loop_
_entity.id
_entity.type
_entity.pdbx_description
1 polymer ?
#
loop_
_entity_poly.entity_id
_entity_poly.type
_entity_poly.pdbx_seq_one_letter_code
_entity_poly.pdbx_strand_id
1 'polypeptide(L)'
;MERIVLEYSVKEASSFTPGDVVLYAREKNIYTNNRRVHDAVQRLVRKGVLVKVKRGLYRLVETLDISGVIVISGFAILPKGNLSNSLSSTRS
;
A
#
# COMPACT_ATOMS: atom_id res chain seq x y z
N MET A 1 -4.88 12.82 9.46
CA MET A 1 -4.82 12.77 7.99
C MET A 1 -4.74 11.34 7.47
N GLU A 2 -3.86 10.48 8.00
CA GLU A 2 -3.78 9.05 7.64
C GLU A 2 -5.13 8.33 7.75
N ARG A 3 -5.92 8.62 8.80
CA ARG A 3 -7.27 8.08 8.98
C ARG A 3 -8.21 8.32 7.79
N ILE A 4 -8.15 9.51 7.17
CA ILE A 4 -9.05 9.87 6.06
C ILE A 4 -8.65 9.12 4.78
N VAL A 5 -7.34 8.99 4.54
CA VAL A 5 -6.81 8.20 3.42
C VAL A 5 -7.24 6.73 3.57
N LEU A 6 -7.15 6.19 4.79
CA LEU A 6 -7.58 4.82 5.07
C LEU A 6 -9.09 4.65 4.93
N GLU A 7 -9.88 5.56 5.51
CA GLU A 7 -11.33 5.55 5.43
C GLU A 7 -11.81 5.57 3.98
N TYR A 8 -11.24 6.46 3.15
CA TYR A 8 -11.51 6.48 1.72
C TYR A 8 -11.14 5.15 1.05
N SER A 9 -9.95 4.63 1.34
CA SER A 9 -9.46 3.41 0.70
C SER A 9 -10.24 2.15 1.04
N VAL A 10 -10.91 2.14 2.21
CA VAL A 10 -11.73 1.01 2.69
C VAL A 10 -13.18 1.14 2.24
N LYS A 11 -13.73 2.37 2.22
CA LYS A 11 -15.16 2.59 1.95
C LYS A 11 -15.49 2.85 0.49
N GLU A 12 -14.61 3.56 -0.21
CA GLU A 12 -14.90 4.08 -1.56
C GLU A 12 -14.15 3.28 -2.63
N ALA A 13 -12.82 3.16 -2.49
CA ALA A 13 -12.00 2.50 -3.51
C ALA A 13 -10.66 1.99 -2.98
N SER A 14 -10.40 0.69 -3.16
CA SER A 14 -9.12 0.06 -2.80
C SER A 14 -7.94 0.59 -3.62
N SER A 15 -8.16 1.18 -4.79
CA SER A 15 -7.14 1.84 -5.62
C SER A 15 -7.53 3.28 -5.91
N PHE A 16 -6.63 4.24 -5.65
CA PHE A 16 -6.97 5.66 -5.64
C PHE A 16 -5.78 6.57 -5.93
N THR A 17 -6.09 7.82 -6.31
CA THR A 17 -5.12 8.91 -6.41
C THR A 17 -5.24 9.85 -5.21
N PRO A 18 -4.17 10.59 -4.85
CA PRO A 18 -4.25 11.59 -3.77
C PRO A 18 -5.32 12.66 -4.01
N GLY A 19 -5.64 12.97 -5.28
CA GLY A 19 -6.67 13.94 -5.63
C GLY A 19 -8.07 13.47 -5.23
N ASP A 20 -8.35 12.18 -5.38
CA ASP A 20 -9.64 11.59 -5.01
C ASP A 20 -9.90 11.70 -3.50
N VAL A 21 -8.86 11.48 -2.69
CA VAL A 21 -8.92 11.64 -1.23
C VAL A 21 -9.13 13.11 -0.83
N VAL A 22 -8.57 14.05 -1.58
CA VAL A 22 -8.79 15.49 -1.33
C VAL A 22 -10.24 15.87 -1.65
N LEU A 23 -10.81 15.34 -2.73
CA LEU A 23 -12.21 15.55 -3.07
C LEU A 23 -13.13 14.98 -1.99
N TYR A 24 -12.87 13.74 -1.56
CA TYR A 24 -13.60 13.10 -0.46
C TYR A 24 -13.53 13.89 0.85
N ALA A 25 -12.34 14.37 1.21
CA ALA A 25 -12.16 15.19 2.41
C ALA A 25 -12.97 16.50 2.32
N ARG A 26 -13.03 17.11 1.13
CA ARG A 26 -13.82 18.32 0.88
C ARG A 26 -15.32 18.06 1.03
N GLU A 27 -15.82 16.95 0.52
CA GLU A 27 -17.23 16.54 0.68
C GLU A 27 -17.61 16.31 2.15
N LYS A 28 -16.65 15.84 2.97
CA LYS A 28 -16.82 15.68 4.42
C LYS A 28 -16.59 16.98 5.21
N ASN A 29 -16.48 18.13 4.56
CA ASN A 29 -16.16 19.43 5.18
C ASN A 29 -14.83 19.43 5.97
N ILE A 30 -13.88 18.58 5.58
CA ILE A 30 -12.55 18.52 6.19
C ILE A 30 -11.58 19.35 5.36
N TYR A 31 -11.07 20.44 5.93
CA TYR A 31 -10.09 21.29 5.27
C TYR A 31 -8.74 20.58 5.14
N THR A 32 -8.36 20.23 3.91
CA THR A 32 -7.07 19.62 3.58
C THR A 32 -6.50 20.16 2.28
N ASN A 33 -5.22 19.89 2.04
CA ASN A 33 -4.52 20.25 0.81
C ASN A 33 -3.76 19.01 0.31
N ASN A 34 -3.56 18.92 -1.01
CA ASN A 34 -2.81 17.88 -1.71
C ASN A 34 -1.51 17.49 -1.01
N ARG A 35 -0.74 18.46 -0.51
CA ARG A 35 0.52 18.18 0.20
C ARG A 35 0.32 17.33 1.46
N ARG A 36 -0.69 17.64 2.28
CA ARG A 36 -0.97 16.90 3.54
C ARG A 36 -1.45 15.48 3.25
N VAL A 37 -2.23 15.32 2.18
CA VAL A 37 -2.71 14.00 1.73
C VAL A 37 -1.54 13.19 1.18
N HIS A 38 -0.67 13.79 0.37
CA HIS A 38 0.52 13.13 -0.15
C HIS A 38 1.46 12.66 0.96
N ASP A 39 1.73 13.52 1.96
CA ASP A 39 2.53 13.16 3.13
C ASP A 39 1.91 11.98 3.90
N ALA A 40 0.58 11.98 4.06
CA ALA A 40 -0.14 10.88 4.72
C ALA A 40 -0.06 9.57 3.92
N VAL A 41 -0.25 9.63 2.60
CA VAL A 41 -0.08 8.50 1.69
C VAL A 41 1.34 7.93 1.79
N GLN A 42 2.36 8.79 1.78
CA GLN A 42 3.75 8.33 1.92
C GLN A 42 4.03 7.64 3.25
N ARG A 43 3.47 8.13 4.36
CA ARG A 43 3.60 7.46 5.66
C ARG A 43 2.92 6.09 5.65
N LEU A 44 1.74 5.97 5.05
CA LEU A 44 1.03 4.70 4.93
C LEU A 44 1.75 3.71 4.00
N VAL A 45 2.40 4.20 2.95
CA VAL A 45 3.28 3.38 2.10
C VAL A 45 4.49 2.87 2.90
N ARG A 46 5.13 3.72 3.71
CA ARG A 46 6.25 3.31 4.58
C ARG A 46 5.83 2.29 5.64
N LYS A 47 4.57 2.33 6.07
CA LYS A 47 3.97 1.37 7.01
C LYS A 47 3.52 0.06 6.34
N GLY A 48 3.64 -0.07 5.02
CA GLY A 48 3.20 -1.25 4.27
C GLY A 48 1.68 -1.38 4.13
N VAL A 49 0.91 -0.36 4.49
CA VAL A 49 -0.55 -0.36 4.40
C VAL A 49 -1.01 -0.03 2.98
N LEU A 50 -0.27 0.83 2.29
CA LEU A 50 -0.52 1.17 0.88
C LEU A 50 0.67 0.73 0.03
N VAL A 51 0.39 0.33 -1.22
CA VAL A 51 1.40 0.07 -2.23
C VAL A 51 1.23 1.06 -3.37
N LYS A 52 2.36 1.61 -3.84
CA LYS A 52 2.39 2.46 -5.03
C LYS A 52 2.33 1.57 -6.27
N VAL A 53 1.26 1.70 -7.06
CA VAL A 53 1.07 0.90 -8.29
C VAL A 53 1.77 1.56 -9.47
N LYS A 54 1.52 2.85 -9.69
CA LYS A 54 2.18 3.67 -10.73
C LYS A 54 2.25 5.13 -10.29
N ARG A 55 2.79 6.01 -11.14
CA ARG A 55 2.87 7.45 -10.83
C ARG A 55 1.46 8.00 -10.52
N GLY A 56 1.28 8.49 -9.29
CA GLY A 56 0.02 9.08 -8.83
C GLY A 56 -1.06 8.07 -8.41
N LEU A 57 -0.84 6.76 -8.52
CA LEU A 57 -1.82 5.73 -8.18
C LEU A 57 -1.33 4.83 -7.05
N TYR A 58 -2.16 4.69 -6.02
CA TYR A 58 -1.90 3.91 -4.82
C TYR A 58 -3.01 2.88 -4.60
N ARG A 59 -2.70 1.78 -3.92
CA ARG A 59 -3.65 0.71 -3.60
C ARG A 59 -3.51 0.31 -2.14
N LEU A 60 -4.63 0.04 -1.47
CA LEU A 60 -4.69 -0.58 -0.15
C LEU A 60 -4.20 -2.03 -0.22
N VAL A 61 -3.29 -2.39 0.69
CA VAL A 61 -2.86 -3.77 0.83
C VAL A 61 -3.95 -4.54 1.55
N GLU A 62 -4.85 -5.17 0.78
CA GLU A 62 -5.83 -6.12 1.30
C GLU A 62 -5.12 -7.45 1.56
N THR A 63 -4.53 -7.61 2.75
CA THR A 63 -4.06 -8.92 3.19
C THR A 63 -5.27 -9.72 3.68
N LEU A 64 -6.01 -10.31 2.74
CA LEU A 64 -6.96 -11.37 3.06
C LEU A 64 -6.17 -12.67 3.20
N ASP A 65 -5.58 -12.85 4.38
CA ASP A 65 -4.85 -14.07 4.70
C ASP A 65 -5.74 -15.01 5.50
N ILE A 66 -6.28 -16.03 4.85
CA ILE A 66 -6.86 -17.21 5.51
C ILE A 66 -5.81 -18.35 5.56
N SER A 67 -4.61 -18.20 4.97
CA SER A 67 -3.69 -19.35 4.82
C SER A 67 -2.19 -19.03 4.64
N GLY A 68 -1.63 -18.04 5.33
CA GLY A 68 -0.19 -17.75 5.35
C GLY A 68 0.44 -17.38 4.00
N VAL A 69 -0.32 -16.93 3.00
CA VAL A 69 0.20 -16.57 1.67
C VAL A 69 -0.14 -15.12 1.36
N ILE A 70 0.89 -14.27 1.33
CA ILE A 70 0.76 -12.89 0.87
C ILE A 70 0.62 -12.90 -0.66
N VAL A 71 -0.62 -13.00 -1.14
CA VAL A 71 -0.95 -12.84 -2.56
C VAL A 71 -1.18 -11.35 -2.83
N ILE A 72 -0.13 -10.64 -3.23
CA ILE A 72 -0.30 -9.33 -3.86
C ILE A 72 -0.72 -9.63 -5.29
N SER A 73 -1.97 -9.33 -5.63
CA SER A 73 -2.50 -9.43 -6.99
C SER A 73 -1.52 -8.81 -8.01
N GLY A 74 -0.71 -9.66 -8.64
CA GLY A 74 0.27 -9.30 -9.69
C GLY A 74 1.74 -9.12 -9.27
N PHE A 75 2.14 -9.22 -8.00
CA PHE A 75 3.56 -9.10 -7.61
C PHE A 75 3.88 -9.94 -6.38
N ALA A 76 4.40 -11.15 -6.55
CA ALA A 76 4.94 -11.91 -5.42
C ALA A 76 6.14 -11.15 -4.82
N ILE A 77 5.92 -10.44 -3.71
CA ILE A 77 7.03 -9.93 -2.90
C ILE A 77 7.51 -11.10 -2.06
N LEU A 78 8.54 -11.81 -2.54
CA LEU A 78 9.31 -12.69 -1.67
C LEU A 78 9.90 -11.84 -0.53
N PRO A 79 9.75 -12.24 0.73
CA PRO A 79 10.48 -11.59 1.81
C PRO A 79 11.98 -11.72 1.53
N LYS A 80 12.72 -10.61 1.57
CA LYS A 80 14.19 -10.62 1.53
C LYS A 80 14.72 -11.17 2.86
N GLY A 81 14.54 -12.46 3.08
CA GLY A 81 15.21 -13.24 4.10
C GLY A 81 16.36 -14.01 3.46
N ASN A 82 17.59 -13.64 3.82
CA ASN A 82 18.85 -14.37 3.67
C ASN A 82 18.86 -15.57 2.68
N LEU A 83 19.31 -15.32 1.45
CA LEU A 83 19.98 -16.36 0.64
C LEU A 83 21.44 -16.47 1.08
N SER A 84 21.66 -16.85 2.34
CA SER A 84 22.97 -17.32 2.80
C SER A 84 22.82 -18.78 3.24
N ASN A 85 23.61 -19.62 2.58
CA ASN A 85 23.83 -21.04 2.83
C ASN A 85 22.68 -22.00 2.51
N SER A 86 22.83 -22.73 1.40
CA SER A 86 23.15 -24.16 1.53
C SER A 86 23.66 -24.77 0.21
N LEU A 87 24.80 -25.44 0.35
CA LEU A 87 25.27 -26.60 -0.43
C LEU A 87 25.95 -26.32 -1.78
N SER A 88 27.19 -25.85 -1.66
CA SER A 88 28.30 -26.53 -2.34
C SER A 88 28.32 -28.03 -1.99
N SER A 89 28.15 -28.90 -2.97
CA SER A 89 28.58 -30.31 -2.95
C SER A 89 28.42 -30.85 -4.37
N THR A 90 29.47 -30.87 -5.20
CA THR A 90 30.18 -32.09 -5.63
C THR A 90 29.23 -33.22 -6.06
N ARG A 91 29.23 -33.74 -7.28
CA ARG A 91 30.33 -34.40 -8.02
C ARG A 91 29.79 -34.74 -9.43
N SER A 92 30.61 -34.53 -10.47
CA SER A 92 31.20 -35.57 -11.35
C SER A 92 30.23 -36.18 -12.37
#